data_AF-A0A9W7SU16-F1
#
_entry.id   AF-A0A9W7SU16-F1
#
_cell.length_a   1.000
_cell.length_b   1.000
_cell.length_c   1.000
_cell.angle_alpha   90.00
_cell.angle_beta   90.00
_cell.angle_gamma   90.00
#
_symmetry.space_group_name_H-M   'P 1'
#
loop_
_entity.id
_entity.type
_entity.pdbx_description
1 polymer ?
#
loop_
_entity_poly.entity_id
_entity_poly.type
_entity_poly.pdbx_seq_one_letter_code
_entity_poly.pdbx_strand_id
1 'polypeptide(L)'
;MKETKKPSAKPKKSSKKPANASPLPPLPLPPPHLTPQNPDRTKRVKDARTEAQKEIDDYRQQKEDEFQKFEKEHTSGNRAAEEQAEKETKGQLEEIRAVGRKTGPKVVEDLVRAVLEVRPVVPDRVEGSETRA
;
A
#
# COMPACT_ATOMS: atom_id res chain seq x y z
N MET A 1 3.41 -53.75 24.45
CA MET A 1 4.76 -53.66 25.04
C MET A 1 4.64 -52.98 26.40
N LYS A 2 5.06 -53.70 27.45
CA LYS A 2 5.34 -53.20 28.81
C LYS A 2 6.57 -52.27 28.70
N GLU A 3 6.76 -51.22 29.47
CA GLU A 3 7.02 -51.16 30.92
C GLU A 3 6.92 -49.68 31.35
N THR A 4 6.07 -49.31 32.31
CA THR A 4 6.37 -49.19 33.75
C THR A 4 7.56 -48.29 34.12
N LYS A 5 7.26 -47.13 34.73
CA LYS A 5 7.68 -46.90 36.12
C LYS A 5 6.68 -45.99 36.86
N LYS A 6 6.30 -46.50 38.03
CA LYS A 6 5.27 -46.05 38.98
C LYS A 6 5.98 -45.19 40.08
N PRO A 7 5.36 -44.80 41.21
CA PRO A 7 4.65 -43.53 41.45
C PRO A 7 5.09 -42.82 42.77
N SER A 8 4.35 -41.77 43.16
CA SER A 8 4.09 -41.33 44.55
C SER A 8 5.26 -40.62 45.28
N ALA A 9 5.08 -39.64 46.17
CA ALA A 9 3.92 -39.24 46.96
C ALA A 9 4.07 -37.78 47.43
N LYS A 10 2.95 -37.06 47.57
CA LYS A 10 2.78 -35.92 48.50
C LYS A 10 2.70 -36.46 49.96
N PRO A 11 2.56 -35.67 51.04
CA PRO A 11 2.77 -34.23 51.32
C PRO A 11 3.54 -33.99 52.67
N LYS A 12 3.78 -32.73 53.10
CA LYS A 12 3.44 -32.20 54.45
C LYS A 12 3.90 -30.75 54.66
N LYS A 13 3.01 -29.98 55.31
CA LYS A 13 3.17 -28.57 55.73
C LYS A 13 4.32 -28.41 56.74
N SER A 14 5.05 -27.29 56.70
CA SER A 14 5.38 -26.56 57.92
C SER A 14 5.64 -25.07 57.64
N SER A 15 4.83 -24.25 58.29
CA SER A 15 4.97 -22.81 58.44
C SER A 15 6.18 -22.50 59.32
N LYS A 16 7.09 -21.66 58.84
CA LYS A 16 7.99 -20.88 59.71
C LYS A 16 8.32 -19.54 59.04
N LYS A 17 7.75 -18.47 59.58
CA LYS A 17 8.24 -17.08 59.49
C LYS A 17 8.58 -16.67 60.94
N PRO A 18 9.36 -15.61 61.23
CA PRO A 18 10.47 -14.95 60.52
C PRO A 18 11.76 -14.98 61.38
N ALA A 19 12.93 -14.68 60.82
CA ALA A 19 14.05 -14.20 61.62
C ALA A 19 14.94 -13.25 60.82
N ASN A 20 14.74 -11.96 61.08
CA ASN A 20 15.76 -10.91 61.17
C ASN A 20 16.82 -10.84 60.05
N ALA A 21 16.53 -10.09 58.98
CA ALA A 21 17.55 -9.63 58.04
C ALA A 21 18.23 -8.39 58.62
N SER A 22 19.50 -8.51 59.00
CA SER A 22 20.35 -7.37 59.39
C SER A 22 20.38 -6.29 58.31
N PRO A 23 20.49 -5.00 58.67
CA PRO A 23 20.57 -3.93 57.69
C PRO A 23 21.85 -4.07 56.85
N LEU A 24 21.71 -4.02 55.53
CA LEU A 24 22.84 -4.02 54.61
C LEU A 24 23.73 -2.79 54.89
N PRO A 25 25.07 -2.95 54.89
CA PRO A 25 25.97 -1.81 55.09
C PRO A 25 25.84 -0.80 53.94
N PRO A 26 26.01 0.51 54.21
CA PRO A 26 26.02 1.51 53.16
C PRO A 26 27.17 1.26 52.19
N LEU A 27 26.87 1.31 50.90
CA LEU A 27 27.87 1.15 49.83
C LEU A 27 28.99 2.19 50.01
N PRO A 28 30.27 1.81 49.82
CA PRO A 28 31.40 2.72 49.97
C PRO A 28 31.32 3.86 48.95
N LEU A 29 31.59 5.08 49.43
CA LEU A 29 31.68 6.28 48.60
C LEU A 29 32.74 6.07 47.49
N PRO A 30 32.48 6.50 46.25
CA PRO A 30 33.40 6.31 45.14
C PRO A 30 34.74 7.05 45.40
N PRO A 31 35.88 6.46 45.00
CA PRO A 31 37.20 7.00 45.30
C PRO A 31 37.48 8.33 44.55
N PRO A 32 38.25 9.27 45.16
CA PRO A 32 38.36 10.67 44.69
C PRO A 32 39.20 10.91 43.41
N HIS A 33 39.59 9.88 42.65
CA HIS A 33 40.60 10.02 41.58
C HIS A 33 40.07 9.94 40.14
N LEU A 34 38.75 10.08 39.92
CA LEU A 34 38.18 10.15 38.57
C LEU A 34 37.58 11.53 38.26
N THR A 35 38.09 12.58 38.89
CA THR A 35 37.87 13.93 38.37
C THR A 35 38.58 14.05 37.02
N PRO A 36 37.88 14.37 35.92
CA PRO A 36 38.53 14.54 34.63
C PRO A 36 39.62 15.60 34.77
N GLN A 37 40.88 15.22 34.52
CA GLN A 37 42.06 16.10 34.67
C GLN A 37 41.99 17.35 33.77
N ASN A 38 41.01 17.44 32.86
CA ASN A 38 40.78 18.64 32.08
C ASN A 38 39.31 18.74 31.64
N PRO A 39 38.43 19.43 32.40
CA PRO A 39 36.99 19.46 32.15
C PRO A 39 36.67 19.98 30.74
N ASP A 40 37.51 20.84 30.17
CA ASP A 40 37.28 21.43 28.85
C ASP A 40 37.51 20.46 27.69
N ARG A 41 38.44 19.50 27.84
CA ARG A 41 38.60 18.43 26.82
C ARG A 41 37.39 17.51 26.82
N THR A 42 36.89 17.13 28.00
CA THR A 42 35.73 16.24 28.12
C THR A 42 34.44 16.91 27.66
N LYS A 43 34.29 18.24 27.86
CA LYS A 43 33.19 19.03 27.30
C LYS A 43 33.24 19.05 25.78
N ARG A 44 34.37 19.46 25.17
CA ARG A 44 34.53 19.50 23.70
C ARG A 44 34.22 18.18 23.01
N VAL A 45 34.62 17.05 23.61
CA VAL A 45 34.33 15.72 23.05
C VAL A 45 32.84 15.35 23.15
N LYS A 46 32.16 15.77 24.23
CA LYS A 46 30.71 15.57 24.37
C LYS A 46 29.93 16.48 23.42
N ASP A 47 30.36 17.73 23.27
CA ASP A 47 29.74 18.70 22.37
C ASP A 47 29.87 18.21 20.91
N ALA A 48 31.08 17.80 20.49
CA ALA A 48 31.30 17.24 19.16
C ALA A 48 30.48 15.97 18.88
N ARG A 49 30.31 15.08 19.86
CA ARG A 49 29.42 13.92 19.72
C ARG A 49 27.95 14.33 19.59
N THR A 50 27.52 15.31 20.38
CA THR A 50 26.14 15.79 20.35
C THR A 50 25.83 16.48 19.02
N GLU A 51 26.77 17.25 18.50
CA GLU A 51 26.65 17.96 17.24
C GLU A 51 26.66 16.99 16.04
N ALA A 52 27.55 16.01 16.01
CA ALA A 52 27.55 14.96 14.99
C ALA A 52 26.26 14.12 15.03
N GLN A 53 25.76 13.79 16.23
CA GLN A 53 24.50 13.07 16.38
C GLN A 53 23.33 13.90 15.83
N LYS A 54 23.31 15.20 16.13
CA LYS A 54 22.29 16.12 15.62
C LYS A 54 22.34 16.23 14.09
N GLU A 55 23.53 16.33 13.49
CA GLU A 55 23.70 16.34 12.04
C GLU A 55 23.24 15.04 11.37
N ILE A 56 23.50 13.88 12.00
CA ILE A 56 23.01 12.58 11.52
C ILE A 56 21.49 12.53 11.55
N ASP A 57 20.87 13.02 12.62
CA ASP A 57 19.42 13.01 12.77
C ASP A 57 18.75 14.01 11.82
N ASP A 58 19.34 15.19 11.65
CA ASP A 58 18.88 16.20 10.68
C ASP A 58 18.99 15.65 9.23
N TYR A 59 20.09 14.97 8.88
CA TYR A 59 20.27 14.36 7.56
C TYR A 59 19.29 13.19 7.32
N ARG A 60 19.02 12.38 8.36
CA ARG A 60 18.01 11.32 8.29
C ARG A 60 16.61 11.90 8.09
N GLN A 61 16.25 12.95 8.81
CA GLN A 61 14.97 13.63 8.62
C GLN A 61 14.84 14.21 7.22
N GLN A 62 15.87 14.89 6.71
CA GLN A 62 15.86 15.40 5.34
C GLN A 62 15.65 14.28 4.31
N LYS A 63 16.34 13.14 4.48
CA LYS A 63 16.20 12.00 3.57
C LYS A 63 14.85 11.30 3.68
N GLU A 64 14.30 11.20 4.88
CA GLU A 64 12.95 10.67 5.11
C GLU A 64 11.88 11.60 4.50
N ASP A 65 12.02 12.91 4.67
CA ASP A 65 11.09 13.89 4.08
C ASP A 65 11.17 13.90 2.54
N GLU A 66 12.38 13.81 1.97
CA GLU A 66 12.59 13.62 0.53
C GLU A 66 11.97 12.32 0.05
N PHE A 67 12.18 11.21 0.77
CA PHE A 67 11.62 9.91 0.44
C PHE A 67 10.09 9.93 0.51
N GLN A 68 9.50 10.51 1.56
CA GLN A 68 8.06 10.63 1.68
C GLN A 68 7.44 11.54 0.63
N LYS A 69 8.11 12.62 0.24
CA LYS A 69 7.66 13.47 -0.89
C LYS A 69 7.74 12.69 -2.19
N PHE A 70 8.86 12.01 -2.44
CA PHE A 70 9.03 11.16 -3.61
C PHE A 70 7.99 10.05 -3.64
N GLU A 71 7.71 9.39 -2.52
CA GLU A 71 6.63 8.42 -2.42
C GLU A 71 5.29 9.08 -2.71
N LYS A 72 4.91 10.20 -2.08
CA LYS A 72 3.60 10.84 -2.34
C LYS A 72 3.45 11.28 -3.80
N GLU A 73 4.50 11.83 -4.40
CA GLU A 73 4.50 12.29 -5.78
C GLU A 73 4.50 11.12 -6.78
N HIS A 74 5.28 10.06 -6.52
CA HIS A 74 5.45 8.94 -7.46
C HIS A 74 4.53 7.73 -7.19
N THR A 75 4.06 7.50 -5.97
CA THR A 75 2.98 6.51 -5.68
C THR A 75 1.62 6.98 -6.19
N SER A 76 1.49 8.26 -6.58
CA SER A 76 0.29 8.79 -7.23
C SER A 76 0.18 8.44 -8.73
N GLY A 77 1.16 7.76 -9.32
CA GLY A 77 1.25 7.50 -10.76
C GLY A 77 -0.03 6.89 -11.35
N ASN A 78 -0.68 5.97 -10.62
CA ASN A 78 -1.94 5.40 -11.06
C ASN A 78 -3.11 6.35 -10.90
N ARG A 79 -3.17 7.13 -9.81
CA ARG A 79 -4.33 8.00 -9.53
C ARG A 79 -4.45 9.16 -10.51
N ALA A 80 -3.32 9.77 -10.86
CA ALA A 80 -3.31 10.82 -11.88
C ALA A 80 -3.67 10.28 -13.28
N ALA A 81 -3.17 9.09 -13.61
CA ALA A 81 -3.52 8.41 -14.86
C ALA A 81 -5.00 7.99 -14.90
N GLU A 82 -5.54 7.48 -13.80
CA GLU A 82 -6.96 7.12 -13.64
C GLU A 82 -7.86 8.35 -13.78
N GLU A 83 -7.52 9.47 -13.12
CA GLU A 83 -8.34 10.68 -13.20
C GLU A 83 -8.33 11.30 -14.60
N GLN A 84 -7.18 11.28 -15.29
CA GLN A 84 -7.08 11.73 -16.68
C GLN A 84 -7.86 10.80 -17.62
N ALA A 85 -7.70 9.48 -17.48
CA ALA A 85 -8.44 8.49 -18.26
C ALA A 85 -9.95 8.60 -18.04
N GLU A 86 -10.40 8.85 -16.81
CA GLU A 86 -11.81 9.10 -16.50
C GLU A 86 -12.35 10.34 -17.21
N LYS A 87 -11.60 11.46 -17.20
CA LYS A 87 -12.01 12.69 -17.87
C LYS A 87 -12.14 12.49 -19.38
N GLU A 88 -11.14 11.86 -19.99
CA GLU A 88 -11.15 11.55 -21.42
C GLU A 88 -12.30 10.60 -21.78
N THR A 89 -12.50 9.53 -20.99
CA THR A 89 -13.59 8.57 -21.21
C THR A 89 -14.96 9.25 -21.10
N LYS A 90 -15.16 10.13 -20.11
CA LYS A 90 -16.40 10.89 -19.96
C LYS A 90 -16.64 11.80 -21.17
N GLY A 91 -15.60 12.51 -21.64
CA GLY A 91 -15.69 13.34 -22.85
C GLY A 91 -16.06 12.55 -24.10
N GLN A 92 -15.37 11.44 -24.35
CA GLN A 92 -15.68 10.55 -25.47
C GLN A 92 -17.09 9.95 -25.37
N LEU A 93 -17.54 9.60 -24.17
CA LEU A 93 -18.89 9.07 -23.96
C LEU A 93 -19.97 10.12 -24.28
N GLU A 94 -19.76 11.38 -23.89
CA GLU A 94 -20.66 12.47 -24.23
C GLU A 94 -20.69 12.73 -25.75
N GLU A 95 -19.53 12.70 -26.41
CA GLU A 95 -19.43 12.83 -27.86
C GLU A 95 -20.17 11.70 -28.58
N ILE A 96 -19.94 10.44 -28.20
CA ILE A 96 -20.64 9.27 -28.76
C ILE A 96 -22.16 9.40 -28.57
N ARG A 97 -22.60 9.83 -27.39
CA ARG A 97 -24.02 10.07 -27.11
C ARG A 97 -24.58 11.19 -27.98
N ALA A 98 -23.84 12.27 -28.18
CA ALA A 98 -24.27 13.39 -29.01
C ALA A 98 -24.37 13.00 -30.49
N VAL A 99 -23.36 12.29 -31.01
CA VAL A 99 -23.37 11.77 -32.38
C VAL A 99 -24.52 10.79 -32.56
N GLY A 100 -24.69 9.82 -31.64
CA GLY A 100 -25.79 8.86 -31.69
C GLY A 100 -27.18 9.49 -31.64
N ARG A 101 -27.37 10.59 -30.89
CA ARG A 101 -28.63 11.35 -30.91
C ARG A 101 -28.86 12.08 -32.24
N LYS A 102 -27.79 12.57 -32.89
CA LYS A 102 -27.88 13.27 -34.18
C LYS A 102 -28.12 12.31 -35.35
N THR A 103 -27.44 11.16 -35.37
CA THR A 103 -27.52 10.19 -36.47
C THR A 103 -28.58 9.11 -36.26
N GLY A 104 -28.96 8.84 -35.00
CA GLY A 104 -29.94 7.82 -34.63
C GLY A 104 -31.26 7.91 -35.40
N PRO A 105 -31.90 9.09 -35.52
CA PRO A 105 -33.16 9.22 -36.27
C PRO A 105 -33.01 8.80 -37.74
N LYS A 106 -31.89 9.14 -38.38
CA LYS A 106 -31.62 8.76 -39.78
C LYS A 106 -31.45 7.25 -39.92
N VAL A 107 -30.70 6.62 -39.02
CA VAL A 107 -30.49 5.16 -39.02
C VAL A 107 -31.81 4.41 -38.82
N VAL A 108 -32.69 4.92 -37.94
CA VAL A 108 -34.02 4.34 -37.73
C VAL A 108 -34.87 4.49 -38.99
N GLU A 109 -34.86 5.65 -39.64
CA GLU A 109 -35.59 5.88 -40.88
C GLU A 109 -35.10 4.94 -42.00
N ASP A 110 -33.78 4.83 -42.18
CA ASP A 110 -33.17 3.95 -43.19
C ASP A 110 -33.52 2.47 -42.93
N LEU A 111 -33.51 2.03 -41.66
CA LEU A 111 -33.90 0.68 -41.29
C LEU A 111 -35.38 0.40 -41.58
N VAL A 112 -36.26 1.33 -41.22
CA VAL A 112 -37.70 1.21 -41.50
C VAL A 112 -37.94 1.18 -43.01
N ARG A 113 -37.28 2.06 -43.77
CA ARG A 113 -37.36 2.10 -45.22
C ARG A 113 -36.89 0.79 -45.85
N ALA A 114 -35.74 0.27 -45.43
CA ALA A 114 -35.21 -1.00 -45.95
C ALA A 114 -36.13 -2.19 -45.67
N VAL A 115 -36.83 -2.21 -44.53
CA VAL A 115 -37.80 -3.27 -44.21
C VAL A 115 -39.07 -3.16 -45.04
N LEU A 116 -39.51 -1.94 -45.35
CA LEU A 116 -40.74 -1.70 -46.12
C LEU A 116 -40.51 -1.76 -47.65
N GLU A 117 -39.30 -1.47 -48.11
CA GLU A 117 -38.95 -1.46 -49.52
C GLU A 117 -38.62 -2.87 -50.01
N VAL A 118 -39.66 -3.62 -50.39
CA VAL A 118 -39.51 -4.94 -51.00
C VAL A 118 -39.00 -4.79 -52.43
N ARG A 119 -37.77 -5.25 -52.69
CA ARG A 119 -37.17 -5.34 -54.03
C ARG A 119 -37.18 -6.79 -54.51
N PRO A 120 -38.25 -7.23 -55.20
CA PRO A 120 -38.30 -8.58 -55.74
C PRO A 120 -37.28 -8.72 -56.87
N VAL A 121 -36.39 -9.69 -56.72
CA VAL A 121 -35.43 -10.08 -57.78
C VAL A 121 -35.84 -11.46 -58.27
N VAL A 122 -35.99 -11.61 -59.59
CA VAL A 122 -36.26 -12.91 -60.20
C VAL A 122 -35.03 -13.80 -59.97
N PRO A 123 -35.18 -15.01 -59.41
CA PRO A 123 -34.06 -15.92 -59.24
C PRO A 123 -33.45 -16.25 -60.61
N ASP A 124 -32.12 -16.23 -60.72
CA ASP A 124 -31.37 -16.45 -61.97
C ASP A 124 -31.72 -17.76 -62.70
N ARG A 125 -32.33 -18.72 -61.99
CA ARG A 125 -32.77 -20.02 -62.52
C ARG A 125 -33.99 -19.94 -63.45
N VAL A 126 -34.70 -18.81 -63.51
CA VAL A 126 -35.95 -18.66 -64.27
C VAL A 126 -35.71 -18.16 -65.71
N GLU A 127 -34.58 -17.47 -65.97
CA GLU A 127 -34.21 -16.95 -67.31
C GLU A 127 -33.77 -18.06 -68.30
N GLY A 128 -33.66 -19.32 -67.85
CA GLY A 128 -33.09 -20.43 -68.63
C GLY A 128 -34.06 -21.46 -69.20
N SER A 129 -35.39 -21.28 -69.05
CA SER A 129 -36.38 -22.31 -69.46
C SER A 129 -37.26 -21.94 -70.65
N GLU A 130 -36.89 -20.95 -71.46
CA GLU A 130 -37.65 -20.52 -72.64
C GLU A 130 -36.87 -20.65 -73.95
N THR A 131 -36.28 -21.83 -74.18
CA THR A 131 -35.90 -22.27 -75.54
C THR A 131 -36.25 -23.75 -75.70
N ARG A 132 -37.52 -24.03 -75.98
CA ARG A 132 -37.94 -25.34 -76.50
C ARG A 132 -39.04 -25.12 -77.54
N ALA A 133 -38.61 -24.90 -78.78
CA ALA A 133 -39.36 -25.09 -80.01
C ALA A 133 -38.39 -25.60 -81.08
#